data_AF-A0AB34Z331-F1
#
_entry.id   AF-A0AB34Z331-F1
#
_cell.length_a   1.000
_cell.length_b   1.000
_cell.length_c   1.000
_cell.angle_alpha   90.00
_cell.angle_beta   90.00
_cell.angle_gamma   90.00
#
_symmetry.space_group_name_H-M   'P 1'
#
loop_
_entity.id
_entity.type
_entity.pdbx_description
1 polymer ?
#
loop_
_entity_poly.entity_id
_entity_poly.type
_entity_poly.pdbx_seq_one_letter_code
_entity_poly.pdbx_strand_id
1 'polypeptide(L)' 'MADVVILMHRNKSQQEVSDARIKSEILSTTVIVAKNRNGSIGKIDLNFDPSILRFSDKE' A
#
# COMPACT_ATOMS: atom_id res chain seq x y z
N MET A 1 -12.00 9.75 -19.58
CA MET A 1 -12.48 8.81 -18.54
C MET A 1 -11.36 7.82 -18.24
N ALA A 2 -11.11 7.48 -16.97
CA ALA A 2 -10.08 6.50 -16.60
C ALA A 2 -10.58 5.05 -16.74
N ASP A 3 -9.71 4.15 -17.18
CA ASP A 3 -10.02 2.72 -17.38
C ASP A 3 -9.78 1.89 -16.11
N VAL A 4 -8.77 2.29 -15.33
CA VAL A 4 -8.41 1.69 -14.05
C VAL A 4 -8.23 2.81 -13.02
N VAL A 5 -8.73 2.60 -11.80
CA VAL A 5 -8.54 3.51 -10.66
C VAL A 5 -8.00 2.68 -9.51
N ILE A 6 -6.82 3.07 -9.02
CA ILE A 6 -6.13 2.41 -7.91
C ILE A 6 -5.97 3.43 -6.78
N LEU A 7 -6.34 3.02 -5.57
CA LEU A 7 -6.12 3.78 -4.35
C LEU A 7 -5.10 3.04 -3.47
N MET A 8 -4.22 3.78 -2.81
CA MET A 8 -3.28 3.23 -1.84
C MET A 8 -3.65 3.76 -0.46
N HIS A 9 -3.81 2.85 0.48
CA HIS A 9 -4.14 3.17 1.87
C HIS A 9 -3.11 2.53 2.81
N ARG A 10 -2.55 3.36 3.69
CA ARG A 10 -1.65 2.94 4.77
C ARG A 10 -2.30 3.35 6.08
N ASN A 11 -2.47 2.39 6.99
CA ASN A 11 -3.05 2.69 8.30
C ASN A 11 -2.01 3.46 9.11
N LYS A 12 -2.32 4.74 9.43
CA LYS A 12 -1.38 5.64 10.12
C LYS A 12 -1.34 5.43 11.64
N SER A 13 -2.13 4.51 12.19
CA SER A 13 -2.28 4.32 13.63
C SER A 13 -1.02 3.81 14.36
N GLN A 14 0.07 3.52 13.65
CA GLN A 14 1.39 3.22 14.24
C GLN A 14 2.43 4.35 14.04
N GLN A 15 2.04 5.51 13.49
CA GLN A 15 2.98 6.58 13.05
C GLN A 15 3.36 7.62 14.10
N GLU A 16 3.06 7.44 15.39
CA GLU A 16 3.57 8.35 16.45
C GLU A 16 5.01 8.01 16.90
N VAL A 17 5.85 7.54 15.98
CA VAL A 17 7.22 7.17 16.29
C VAL A 17 8.15 7.75 15.23
N SER A 18 9.06 8.61 15.69
CA SER A 18 10.04 9.42 14.95
C SER A 18 10.38 8.96 13.52
N ASP A 19 10.49 9.91 12.58
CA ASP A 19 10.84 9.72 11.14
C ASP A 19 12.01 8.76 10.87
N ALA A 20 12.91 8.58 11.83
CA ALA A 20 14.02 7.63 11.75
C ALA A 20 13.60 6.15 11.85
N ARG A 21 12.56 5.81 12.63
CA ARG A 21 12.04 4.44 12.76
C ARG A 21 11.18 4.03 11.57
N ILE A 22 10.46 4.97 10.98
CA ILE A 22 9.63 4.74 9.79
C ILE A 22 10.48 4.21 8.63
N LYS A 23 11.74 4.62 8.49
CA LYS A 23 12.65 4.11 7.45
C LYS A 23 13.01 2.62 7.62
N SER A 24 12.81 2.02 8.79
CA SER A 24 13.26 0.65 9.07
C SER A 24 12.11 -0.35 9.20
N GLU A 25 10.86 0.10 9.24
CA GLU A 25 9.71 -0.78 9.46
C GLU A 25 8.98 -1.07 8.15
N ILE A 26 8.71 -2.36 7.91
CA ILE A 26 7.88 -2.79 6.79
C ILE A 26 6.43 -2.39 7.08
N LEU A 27 5.85 -1.58 6.21
CA LEU A 27 4.52 -1.00 6.38
C LEU A 27 3.47 -1.80 5.62
N SER A 28 2.45 -2.32 6.31
CA SER A 28 1.28 -2.93 5.66
C SER A 28 0.51 -1.86 4.86
N THR A 29 0.36 -2.09 3.57
CA THR A 29 -0.30 -1.18 2.62
C THR A 29 -1.42 -1.92 1.89
N THR A 30 -2.64 -1.39 1.96
CA THR A 30 -3.77 -1.91 1.20
C THR A 30 -3.88 -1.16 -0.12
N VAL A 31 -3.76 -1.89 -1.23
CA VAL A 31 -4.03 -1.43 -2.59
C VAL A 31 -5.47 -1.76 -2.94
N ILE A 32 -6.24 -0.77 -3.38
CA ILE A 32 -7.65 -0.91 -3.72
C ILE A 32 -7.82 -0.64 -5.20
N VAL A 33 -8.18 -1.66 -5.96
CA VAL A 33 -8.61 -1.51 -7.36
C VAL A 33 -10.08 -1.10 -7.32
N ALA A 34 -10.34 0.21 -7.31
CA ALA A 34 -11.68 0.79 -7.21
C ALA A 34 -12.45 0.77 -8.54
N LYS A 35 -11.72 0.76 -9.66
CA LYS A 35 -12.29 0.60 -11.01
C LYS A 35 -11.33 -0.21 -11.86
N ASN A 36 -11.88 -1.14 -12.63
CA ASN A 36 -11.18 -1.82 -13.70
C ASN A 36 -12.19 -2.12 -14.82
N ARG A 37 -12.00 -1.51 -16.00
CA ARG A 37 -12.93 -1.68 -17.13
C ARG A 37 -12.96 -3.13 -17.65
N ASN A 38 -11.84 -3.84 -17.56
CA ASN A 38 -11.63 -5.13 -18.20
C ASN A 38 -11.28 -6.25 -17.20
N GLY A 39 -11.62 -6.08 -15.92
CA GLY A 39 -11.23 -7.05 -14.90
C GLY A 39 -11.88 -6.80 -13.56
N SER A 40 -11.47 -7.58 -12.56
CA SER A 40 -12.02 -7.49 -11.22
C SER A 40 -11.55 -6.21 -10.49
N ILE A 41 -12.45 -5.73 -9.65
CA ILE A 41 -12.14 -4.80 -8.55
C ILE A 41 -11.78 -5.60 -7.30
N GLY A 42 -11.10 -4.98 -6.34
CA GLY A 42 -10.74 -5.68 -5.11
C GLY A 42 -9.73 -4.94 -4.25
N LYS A 43 -9.32 -5.61 -3.18
CA LYS A 43 -8.28 -5.15 -2.27
C LYS A 43 -7.13 -6.17 -2.27
N ILE A 44 -5.91 -5.66 -2.23
CA ILE A 44 -4.68 -6.45 -2.16
C ILE A 44 -3.86 -5.85 -1.03
N ASP A 45 -3.48 -6.65 -0.05
CA ASP A 45 -2.59 -6.22 1.01
C ASP A 45 -1.14 -6.55 0.62
N LEU A 46 -0.29 -5.53 0.64
CA LEU A 46 1.13 -5.62 0.34
C LEU A 46 1.96 -5.13 1.53
N ASN A 47 3.20 -5.58 1.57
CA ASN A 47 4.23 -5.02 2.42
C ASN A 47 4.95 -3.90 1.64
N PHE A 48 5.17 -2.75 2.27
CA PHE A 48 5.95 -1.65 1.70
C PHE A 48 7.18 -1.40 2.57
N ASP A 49 8.37 -1.60 2.00
CA ASP A 49 9.64 -1.26 2.62
C ASP A 49 10.08 0.15 2.18
N PRO A 50 9.98 1.16 3.08
CA PRO A 50 10.38 2.53 2.78
C PRO A 50 11.90 2.72 2.68
N SER A 51 12.71 1.79 3.19
CA SER A 51 14.19 1.87 3.11
C SER A 51 14.68 1.73 1.67
N ILE A 52 14.02 0.86 0.91
CA ILE A 52 14.34 0.53 -0.49
C ILE A 52 13.21 0.89 -1.47
N LEU A 53 12.15 1.55 -0.99
CA LEU A 53 10.97 1.97 -1.75
C LEU A 53 10.32 0.82 -2.54
N ARG A 54 10.23 -0.36 -1.93
CA ARG A 54 9.79 -1.59 -2.60
C ARG A 54 8.51 -2.14 -2.00
N PHE A 55 7.63 -2.62 -2.88
CA PHE A 55 6.50 -3.45 -2.49
C PHE A 55 6.86 -4.94 -2.61
N SER A 56 6.41 -5.73 -1.65
CA SER A 56 6.45 -7.19 -1.68
C SER A 56 5.10 -7.77 -1.29
N ASP A 57 4.87 -9.01 -1.70
CA ASP A 57 3.68 -9.74 -1.29
C ASP A 57 3.67 -9.90 0.24
N LYS A 58 2.46 -9.91 0.77
CA LYS A 58 2.21 -10.28 2.16
C LYS A 58 1.98 -11.79 2.16
N GLU A 59 2.94 -12.56 2.69
CA GLU A 59 2.79 -14.01 2.88
C GLU A 59 1.56 -14.36 3.73
#